data_AF-A0A2A9MFJ1-F1
#
_entry.id   AF-A0A2A9MFJ1-F1
#
_cell.length_a   1.000
_cell.length_b   1.000
_cell.length_c   1.000
_cell.angle_alpha   90.00
_cell.angle_beta   90.00
_cell.angle_gamma   90.00
#
_symmetry.space_group_name_H-M   'P 1'
#
loop_
_entity.id
_entity.type
_entity.pdbx_description
1 polymer ?
#
loop_
_entity_poly.entity_id
_entity_poly.type
_entity_poly.pdbx_seq_one_letter_code
_entity_poly.pdbx_strand_id
1 'polypeptide(L)'
;MFGSSSSGSESTLSAGGRSGGDGAVEAQQLVKLLLIQALNQQVHKTCFKKCFSSNKFYSELSKSDHVCLAKCMDRMYEANEIVHQATAEMRQNFPSSSSGL
;
A
#
# COMPACT_ATOMS: atom_id res chain seq x y z
N MET A 1 -45.95 13.80 36.09
CA MET A 1 -46.63 14.73 35.16
C MET A 1 -45.96 14.52 33.79
N PHE A 2 -46.71 13.96 32.81
CA PHE A 2 -46.48 13.84 31.33
C PHE A 2 -45.16 13.20 30.79
N GLY A 3 -45.08 12.20 29.89
CA GLY A 3 -46.03 11.36 29.12
C GLY A 3 -45.34 10.38 28.12
N SER A 4 -45.91 9.16 27.98
CA SER A 4 -46.05 8.14 26.89
C SER A 4 -45.27 8.22 25.54
N SER A 5 -45.03 7.19 24.70
CA SER A 5 -45.13 5.70 24.65
C SER A 5 -44.51 5.16 23.33
N SER A 6 -44.02 3.91 23.37
CA SER A 6 -43.69 2.87 22.35
C SER A 6 -43.96 3.01 20.84
N SER A 7 -43.05 2.47 20.00
CA SER A 7 -43.36 1.77 18.73
C SER A 7 -42.22 0.82 18.32
N GLY A 8 -42.47 -0.49 18.30
CA GLY A 8 -41.60 -1.49 17.65
C GLY A 8 -41.91 -1.63 16.17
N SER A 9 -40.95 -2.08 15.37
CA SER A 9 -41.15 -2.58 14.01
C SER A 9 -40.02 -3.55 13.67
N GLU A 10 -40.32 -4.82 13.86
CA GLU A 10 -39.57 -5.93 13.27
C GLU A 10 -39.96 -5.97 11.79
N SER A 11 -38.98 -6.01 10.90
CA SER A 11 -39.21 -6.21 9.47
C SER A 11 -38.19 -7.19 8.94
N THR A 12 -38.53 -8.45 9.12
CA THR A 12 -37.98 -9.58 8.37
C THR A 12 -38.39 -9.41 6.90
N LEU A 13 -37.40 -9.28 6.01
CA LEU A 13 -37.60 -9.45 4.57
C LEU A 13 -36.52 -10.41 4.05
N SER A 14 -37.04 -11.51 3.50
CA SER A 14 -36.32 -12.62 2.91
C SER A 14 -35.57 -12.28 1.61
N ALA A 15 -34.49 -13.03 1.43
CA ALA A 15 -34.03 -13.65 0.18
C ALA A 15 -33.64 -12.78 -1.02
N GLY A 16 -32.38 -13.00 -1.44
CA GLY A 16 -32.01 -12.99 -2.85
C GLY A 16 -31.03 -11.89 -3.24
N GLY A 17 -29.74 -12.19 -3.18
CA GLY A 17 -28.73 -11.29 -3.72
C GLY A 17 -27.33 -11.89 -3.63
N ARG A 18 -26.96 -12.66 -4.64
CA ARG A 18 -25.60 -13.17 -4.87
C ARG A 18 -24.62 -11.99 -4.78
N SER A 19 -23.72 -11.99 -3.80
CA SER A 19 -22.55 -11.09 -3.82
C SER A 19 -21.28 -11.90 -3.55
N GLY A 20 -21.01 -12.82 -4.47
CA GLY A 20 -19.66 -13.33 -4.66
C GLY A 20 -18.90 -12.32 -5.52
N GLY A 21 -18.30 -11.32 -4.90
CA GLY A 21 -17.56 -10.26 -5.59
C GLY A 21 -16.78 -9.30 -4.68
N ASP A 22 -17.13 -9.22 -3.39
CA ASP A 22 -16.55 -8.23 -2.47
C ASP A 22 -15.16 -8.62 -1.92
N GLY A 23 -14.91 -9.92 -1.76
CA GLY A 23 -13.64 -10.42 -1.20
C GLY A 23 -12.40 -10.09 -2.05
N ALA A 24 -12.54 -9.90 -3.36
CA ALA A 24 -11.43 -9.54 -4.22
C ALA A 24 -11.01 -8.07 -4.08
N VAL A 25 -11.97 -7.17 -3.86
CA VAL A 25 -11.71 -5.73 -3.70
C VAL A 25 -11.09 -5.47 -2.33
N GLU A 26 -11.62 -6.12 -1.29
CA GLU A 26 -11.08 -6.06 0.08
C GLU A 26 -9.66 -6.68 0.14
N ALA A 27 -9.44 -7.82 -0.52
CA ALA A 27 -8.11 -8.42 -0.64
C ALA A 27 -7.11 -7.51 -1.39
N GLN A 28 -7.54 -6.84 -2.48
CA GLN A 28 -6.69 -5.88 -3.18
C GLN A 28 -6.34 -4.67 -2.32
N GLN A 29 -7.27 -4.21 -1.49
CA GLN A 29 -7.03 -3.09 -0.58
C GLN A 29 -6.06 -3.48 0.55
N LEU A 30 -6.19 -4.71 1.07
CA LEU A 30 -5.25 -5.27 2.04
C LEU A 30 -3.84 -5.43 1.46
N VAL A 31 -3.73 -5.90 0.21
CA VAL A 31 -2.45 -6.00 -0.51
C VAL A 31 -1.81 -4.63 -0.71
N LYS A 32 -2.59 -3.60 -1.06
CA LYS A 32 -2.09 -2.21 -1.18
C LYS A 32 -1.54 -1.70 0.15
N LEU A 33 -2.23 -1.98 1.26
CA LEU A 33 -1.78 -1.61 2.61
C LEU A 33 -0.46 -2.32 2.98
N LEU A 34 -0.38 -3.63 2.72
CA LEU A 34 0.83 -4.43 2.95
C LEU A 34 2.01 -3.91 2.11
N LEU A 35 1.76 -3.54 0.84
CA LEU A 35 2.77 -2.99 -0.05
C LEU A 35 3.31 -1.66 0.47
N ILE A 36 2.41 -0.75 0.91
CA ILE A 36 2.81 0.54 1.50
C ILE A 36 3.65 0.31 2.77
N GLN A 37 3.26 -0.64 3.61
CA GLN A 37 4.01 -0.98 4.81
C GLN A 37 5.41 -1.52 4.48
N ALA A 38 5.51 -2.44 3.50
CA ALA A 38 6.79 -2.98 3.05
C ALA A 38 7.68 -1.89 2.43
N LEU A 39 7.12 -1.01 1.61
CA LEU A 39 7.81 0.13 1.02
C LEU A 39 8.35 1.06 2.11
N ASN A 40 7.53 1.41 3.10
CA ASN A 40 7.95 2.25 4.23
C ASN A 40 9.12 1.65 4.99
N GLN A 41 9.09 0.34 5.28
CA GLN A 41 10.22 -0.31 5.95
C GLN A 41 11.51 -0.28 5.12
N GLN A 42 11.39 -0.48 3.80
CA GLN A 42 12.53 -0.52 2.90
C GLN A 42 13.11 0.87 2.65
N VAL A 43 12.26 1.89 2.53
CA VAL A 43 12.67 3.29 2.43
C VAL A 43 13.33 3.73 3.73
N HIS A 44 12.77 3.41 4.90
CA HIS A 44 13.43 3.67 6.19
C HIS A 44 14.83 3.04 6.24
N LYS A 45 14.97 1.76 5.92
CA LYS A 45 16.29 1.08 5.93
C LYS A 45 17.28 1.71 4.95
N THR A 46 16.85 1.95 3.72
CA THR A 46 17.71 2.46 2.65
C THR A 46 18.12 3.90 2.91
N CYS A 47 17.16 4.78 3.16
CA CYS A 47 17.43 6.19 3.36
C CYS A 47 18.16 6.47 4.66
N PHE A 48 17.86 5.72 5.73
CA PHE A 48 18.63 5.84 6.96
C PHE A 48 20.09 5.44 6.75
N LYS A 49 20.34 4.30 6.09
CA LYS A 49 21.71 3.85 5.80
C LYS A 49 22.47 4.84 4.89
N LYS A 50 21.79 5.44 3.91
CA LYS A 50 22.40 6.39 2.96
C LYS A 50 22.68 7.75 3.60
N CYS A 51 21.74 8.29 4.36
CA CYS A 51 21.88 9.62 4.97
C CYS A 51 22.70 9.61 6.26
N PHE A 52 22.66 8.53 7.04
CA PHE A 52 23.36 8.39 8.33
C PHE A 52 24.45 7.32 8.27
N SER A 53 25.27 7.30 7.21
CA SER A 53 26.36 6.32 7.06
C SER A 53 27.46 6.45 8.14
N SER A 54 27.60 7.63 8.72
CA SER A 54 28.42 7.80 9.93
C SER A 54 27.50 7.50 11.11
N ASN A 55 27.79 6.46 11.91
CA ASN A 55 27.06 6.03 13.12
C ASN A 55 26.94 7.09 14.25
N LYS A 56 27.07 8.37 13.92
CA LYS A 56 26.80 9.49 14.81
C LYS A 56 25.28 9.68 14.88
N PHE A 57 24.68 8.97 15.83
CA PHE A 57 23.32 9.27 16.28
C PHE A 57 23.36 10.62 16.99
N TYR A 58 22.99 11.68 16.27
CA TYR A 58 22.71 12.97 16.88
C TYR A 58 21.29 12.92 17.46
N SER A 59 21.12 13.52 18.63
CA SER A 59 19.83 13.61 19.33
C SER A 59 18.75 14.31 18.51
N GLU A 60 19.17 15.12 17.53
CA GLU A 60 18.31 15.82 16.59
C GLU A 60 18.86 15.70 15.16
N LEU A 61 17.93 15.64 14.21
CA LEU A 61 18.22 15.67 12.77
C LEU A 61 18.75 17.05 12.39
N SER A 62 19.91 17.09 11.74
CA SER A 62 20.44 18.33 11.18
C SER A 62 19.65 18.73 9.93
N LYS A 63 19.71 20.02 9.54
CA LYS A 63 19.08 20.50 8.28
C LYS A 63 19.57 19.71 7.06
N SER A 64 20.83 19.31 7.04
CA SER A 64 21.40 18.46 5.98
C SER A 64 20.77 17.07 5.96
N ASP A 65 20.45 16.50 7.12
CA ASP A 65 19.81 15.18 7.22
C ASP A 65 18.37 15.23 6.73
N HIS A 66 17.63 16.29 7.06
CA HIS A 66 16.28 16.53 6.53
C HIS A 66 16.27 16.60 5.01
N VAL A 67 17.20 17.36 4.42
CA VAL A 67 17.32 17.48 2.95
C VAL A 67 17.74 16.16 2.33
N CYS A 68 18.64 15.40 2.97
CA CYS A 68 19.04 14.08 2.48
C CYS A 68 17.87 13.10 2.47
N LEU A 69 17.11 13.02 3.56
CA LEU A 69 15.97 12.12 3.69
C LEU A 69 14.88 12.42 2.66
N ALA A 70 14.55 13.70 2.47
CA ALA A 70 13.58 14.12 1.45
C ALA A 70 14.02 13.67 0.05
N LYS A 71 15.26 14.00 -0.34
CA LYS A 71 15.81 13.58 -1.64
C LYS A 71 15.88 12.06 -1.79
N CYS A 72 16.18 11.34 -0.72
CA CYS A 72 16.24 9.89 -0.76
C CYS A 72 14.86 9.26 -0.99
N MET A 73 13.82 9.76 -0.34
CA MET A 73 12.44 9.33 -0.62
C MET A 73 12.07 9.59 -2.08
N ASP A 74 12.31 10.79 -2.59
CA ASP A 74 11.97 11.14 -3.98
C ASP A 74 12.64 10.16 -4.98
N ARG A 75 13.94 9.90 -4.81
CA ARG A 75 14.68 8.94 -5.66
C ARG A 75 14.22 7.50 -5.51
N MET A 76 13.77 7.08 -4.32
CA MET A 76 13.22 5.75 -4.10
C MET A 76 11.88 5.56 -4.81
N TYR A 77 11.01 6.57 -4.79
CA TYR A 77 9.73 6.51 -5.51
C TYR A 77 9.93 6.51 -7.03
N GLU A 78 10.85 7.35 -7.55
CA GLU A 78 11.23 7.32 -8.96
C GLU A 78 11.74 5.93 -9.37
N ALA A 79 12.63 5.34 -8.57
CA ALA A 79 13.15 4.00 -8.83
C ALA A 79 12.05 2.93 -8.82
N ASN A 80 11.07 3.03 -7.90
CA ASN A 80 9.95 2.12 -7.83
C ASN A 80 9.07 2.17 -9.09
N GLU A 81 8.80 3.36 -9.62
CA GLU A 81 8.04 3.53 -10.88
C GLU A 81 8.78 2.91 -12.07
N ILE A 82 10.11 3.11 -12.17
CA ILE A 82 10.92 2.51 -13.24
C ILE A 82 10.86 0.98 -13.16
N VAL A 83 11.01 0.40 -11.98
CA VAL A 83 10.91 -1.06 -11.78
C VAL A 83 9.51 -1.57 -12.14
N HIS A 84 8.46 -0.81 -11.80
CA HIS A 84 7.09 -1.16 -12.14
C HIS A 84 6.87 -1.19 -13.67
N GLN A 85 7.33 -0.16 -14.38
CA GLN A 85 7.27 -0.09 -15.84
C GLN A 85 8.05 -1.23 -16.50
N ALA A 86 9.30 -1.46 -16.08
CA ALA A 86 10.12 -2.55 -16.60
C ALA A 86 9.48 -3.93 -16.35
N THR A 87 8.83 -4.14 -15.20
CA THR A 87 8.11 -5.37 -14.89
C THR A 87 6.89 -5.57 -15.79
N ALA A 88 6.17 -4.49 -16.10
CA ALA A 88 5.02 -4.52 -17.00
C ALA A 88 5.45 -4.84 -18.45
N GLU A 89 6.52 -4.19 -18.93
CA GLU A 89 7.11 -4.45 -20.24
C GLU A 89 7.62 -5.89 -20.35
N MET A 90 8.30 -6.40 -19.31
CA MET A 90 8.77 -7.79 -19.29
C MET A 90 7.61 -8.78 -19.37
N ARG A 91 6.49 -8.52 -18.68
CA ARG A 91 5.28 -9.36 -18.74
C ARG A 91 4.64 -9.37 -20.14
N GLN A 92 4.64 -8.24 -20.83
CA GLN A 92 4.09 -8.13 -22.18
C GLN A 92 4.98 -8.80 -23.25
N ASN A 93 6.28 -8.86 -23.00
CA ASN A 93 7.25 -9.50 -23.90
C ASN A 93 7.43 -11.00 -23.67
N PHE A 94 6.78 -11.59 -22.67
CA PHE A 94 6.70 -13.06 -22.56
C PHE A 94 5.64 -13.60 -23.53
N PRO A 95 6.01 -14.32 -24.61
CA PRO A 95 5.02 -15.08 -25.36
C PRO A 95 4.43 -16.13 -24.40
N SER A 96 3.12 -16.14 -24.27
CA SER A 96 2.41 -17.30 -23.72
C SER A 96 2.83 -18.51 -24.52
N SER A 97 3.67 -19.37 -23.94
CA SER A 97 4.01 -20.69 -24.46
C SER A 97 2.75 -21.58 -24.38
N SER A 98 1.79 -21.27 -25.25
CA SER A 98 0.59 -22.03 -25.55
C SER A 98 0.49 -22.13 -27.07
N SER A 99 1.48 -22.79 -27.67
CA SER A 99 1.47 -23.20 -29.07
C SER A 99 2.45 -24.36 -29.23
N GLY A 100 1.93 -25.58 -29.11
CA GLY A 100 2.62 -26.80 -29.56
C GLY A 100 3.12 -27.71 -28.45
N LEU A 101 2.23 -28.55 -27.90
CA LEU A 101 2.35 -30.01 -27.81
C LEU A 101 1.02 -30.61 -27.35
#